data_AF-A0A836RCY4-F1
#
_entry.id   AF-A0A836RCY4-F1
#
_cell.length_a   1.000
_cell.length_b   1.000
_cell.length_c   1.000
_cell.angle_alpha   90.00
_cell.angle_beta   90.00
_cell.angle_gamma   90.00
#
_symmetry.space_group_name_H-M   'P 1'
#
loop_
_entity.id
_entity.type
_entity.pdbx_description
1 polymer ?
#
loop_
_entity_poly.entity_id
_entity_poly.type
_entity_poly.pdbx_seq_one_letter_code
_entity_poly.pdbx_strand_id
1 'polypeptide(L)'
;LENLNQTIDKRTSIQITPLTKKVRDLNKGLTIYYGENEDNSLSMEYHGMGARSWSSILSFKTFLDILYEKAQKENKLFFPIIAIEEPETHLHPNAQKQLYNQLKTLPGFKIITTHSPYIVASSNLNDIVTIYKNSGEVVCGNLKELSEDEKKRFNIRLFKQEEN
;
A
#
# COMPACT_ATOMS: atom_id res chain seq x y z
N LEU A 1 12.37 -41.77 4.50
CA LEU A 1 13.49 -40.86 4.87
C LEU A 1 14.85 -41.44 4.51
N GLU A 2 15.04 -42.77 4.54
CA GLU A 2 16.32 -43.41 4.21
C GLU A 2 16.87 -43.05 2.81
N ASN A 3 16.02 -42.97 1.78
CA ASN A 3 16.44 -42.55 0.44
C ASN A 3 16.88 -41.08 0.36
N LEU A 4 16.40 -40.20 1.24
CA LEU A 4 16.80 -38.78 1.29
C LEU A 4 18.17 -38.60 1.96
N ASN A 5 18.55 -39.50 2.87
CA ASN A 5 19.86 -39.51 3.53
C ASN A 5 20.99 -39.96 2.60
N GLN A 6 20.68 -40.60 1.47
CA GLN A 6 21.70 -41.07 0.52
C GLN A 6 22.33 -39.93 -0.29
N THR A 7 21.67 -38.76 -0.36
CA THR A 7 22.09 -37.63 -1.21
C THR A 7 22.72 -36.48 -0.42
N ILE A 8 22.71 -36.52 0.91
CA ILE A 8 23.16 -35.42 1.78
C ILE A 8 24.20 -35.95 2.78
N ASP A 9 25.23 -35.15 3.04
CA ASP A 9 26.40 -35.47 3.85
C ASP A 9 26.03 -36.11 5.21
N LYS A 10 26.75 -37.15 5.65
CA LYS A 10 26.37 -38.05 6.77
C LYS A 10 26.20 -37.38 8.15
N ARG A 11 26.44 -36.07 8.26
CA ARG A 11 26.34 -35.29 9.51
C ARG A 11 24.99 -34.57 9.68
N THR A 12 24.15 -34.53 8.66
CA THR A 12 22.86 -33.82 8.74
C THR A 12 21.72 -34.76 9.07
N SER A 13 21.00 -34.51 10.16
CA SER A 13 19.76 -35.22 10.48
C SER A 13 18.58 -34.63 9.70
N ILE A 14 17.96 -35.45 8.85
CA ILE A 14 16.75 -35.04 8.12
C ILE A 14 15.55 -35.28 9.02
N GLN A 15 14.78 -34.23 9.28
CA GLN A 15 13.53 -34.30 10.02
C GLN A 15 12.43 -33.57 9.25
N ILE A 16 11.37 -34.29 8.92
CA ILE A 16 10.13 -33.71 8.43
C ILE A 16 9.31 -33.30 9.65
N THR A 17 8.81 -32.07 9.67
CA THR A 17 7.90 -31.60 10.70
C THR A 17 6.75 -30.84 10.05
N PRO A 18 5.51 -31.00 10.54
CA PRO A 18 4.36 -30.30 9.99
C PRO A 18 4.32 -28.80 10.35
N LEU A 19 5.21 -28.34 11.25
CA LEU A 19 5.23 -26.96 11.75
C LEU A 19 6.61 -26.32 11.52
N THR A 20 6.63 -24.99 11.39
CA THR A 20 7.87 -24.22 11.26
C THR A 20 8.70 -24.32 12.56
N LYS A 21 9.95 -24.79 12.45
CA LYS A 21 10.83 -24.98 13.65
C LYS A 21 11.43 -23.70 14.17
N LYS A 22 11.61 -22.71 13.31
CA LYS A 22 12.28 -21.45 13.66
C LYS A 22 11.23 -20.36 13.69
N VAL A 23 11.25 -19.56 14.76
CA VAL A 23 10.37 -18.39 14.91
C VAL A 23 10.47 -17.46 13.71
N ARG A 24 11.68 -17.28 13.15
CA ARG A 24 11.90 -16.46 11.94
C ARG A 24 11.21 -16.98 10.67
N ASP A 25 10.83 -18.26 10.64
CA ASP A 25 10.16 -18.89 9.50
C ASP A 25 8.62 -18.90 9.68
N LEU A 26 8.09 -18.41 10.81
CA LEU A 26 6.64 -18.31 11.05
C LEU A 26 5.95 -17.39 10.05
N ASN A 27 6.64 -16.34 9.60
CA ASN A 27 6.11 -15.40 8.62
C ASN A 27 5.75 -16.04 7.28
N LYS A 28 6.34 -17.20 6.95
CA LYS A 28 6.04 -17.95 5.72
C LYS A 28 4.67 -18.62 5.72
N GLY A 29 4.06 -18.77 6.89
CA GLY A 29 2.72 -19.36 7.05
C GLY A 29 1.66 -18.36 7.51
N LEU A 30 1.97 -17.04 7.51
CA LEU A 30 1.00 -16.02 7.86
C LEU A 30 0.08 -15.74 6.66
N THR A 31 -1.20 -16.05 6.84
CA THR A 31 -2.25 -15.78 5.87
C THR A 31 -3.34 -14.92 6.51
N ILE A 32 -3.78 -13.88 5.81
CA ILE A 32 -4.88 -13.02 6.23
C ILE A 32 -6.18 -13.59 5.64
N TYR A 33 -7.20 -13.79 6.48
CA TYR A 33 -8.53 -14.25 6.09
C TYR A 33 -9.53 -13.10 6.17
N TYR A 34 -10.44 -13.00 5.20
CA TYR A 34 -11.53 -12.02 5.16
C TYR A 34 -12.88 -12.73 5.06
N GLY A 35 -13.85 -12.37 5.90
CA GLY A 35 -15.21 -12.91 5.88
C GLY A 35 -16.09 -12.25 6.93
N GLU A 36 -17.41 -12.34 6.75
CA GLU A 36 -18.38 -11.83 7.73
C GLU A 36 -18.42 -12.69 9.01
N ASN A 37 -18.12 -13.99 8.89
CA ASN A 37 -18.07 -14.96 10.00
C ASN A 37 -16.91 -15.95 9.79
N GLU A 38 -16.46 -16.64 10.85
CA GLU A 38 -15.35 -17.62 10.77
C GLU A 38 -15.58 -18.70 9.69
N ASP A 39 -16.83 -19.18 9.57
CA ASP A 39 -17.24 -20.19 8.59
C ASP A 39 -17.28 -19.68 7.14
N ASN A 40 -17.26 -18.37 6.93
CA ASN A 40 -17.33 -17.73 5.61
C ASN A 40 -16.11 -16.85 5.34
N SER A 41 -14.98 -17.20 5.95
CA SER A 41 -13.71 -16.51 5.78
C SER A 41 -12.88 -17.16 4.67
N LEU A 42 -12.50 -16.35 3.67
CA LEU A 42 -11.65 -16.75 2.57
C LEU A 42 -10.25 -16.19 2.77
N SER A 43 -9.23 -16.99 2.45
CA SER A 43 -7.86 -16.49 2.43
C SER A 43 -7.75 -15.34 1.43
N MET A 44 -6.95 -14.33 1.75
CA MET A 44 -6.56 -13.23 0.85
C MET A 44 -6.04 -13.72 -0.51
N GLU A 45 -5.56 -14.96 -0.59
CA GLU A 45 -5.17 -15.62 -1.84
C GLU A 45 -6.35 -15.84 -2.80
N TYR A 46 -7.58 -15.99 -2.28
CA TYR A 46 -8.80 -16.14 -3.07
C TYR A 46 -9.51 -14.81 -3.37
N HIS A 47 -9.06 -13.71 -2.76
CA HIS A 47 -9.56 -12.38 -3.09
C HIS A 47 -8.78 -11.77 -4.27
N GLY A 48 -9.48 -10.98 -5.09
CA GLY A 48 -8.90 -10.32 -6.27
C GLY A 48 -7.73 -9.40 -5.93
N MET A 49 -6.92 -9.05 -6.93
CA MET A 49 -5.69 -8.25 -6.77
C MET A 49 -5.90 -6.94 -5.98
N GLY A 50 -7.08 -6.32 -6.11
CA GLY A 50 -7.46 -5.14 -5.34
C GLY A 50 -7.56 -5.34 -3.82
N ALA A 51 -8.13 -6.46 -3.36
CA ALA A 51 -8.23 -6.77 -1.93
C ALA A 51 -6.85 -7.03 -1.30
N ARG A 52 -5.91 -7.58 -2.08
CA ARG A 52 -4.53 -7.79 -1.65
C ARG A 52 -3.77 -6.48 -1.46
N SER A 53 -3.91 -5.55 -2.42
CA SER A 53 -3.36 -4.21 -2.29
C SER A 53 -3.92 -3.50 -1.05
N TRP A 54 -5.25 -3.58 -0.86
CA TRP A 54 -5.94 -3.02 0.29
C TRP A 54 -5.41 -3.55 1.63
N SER A 55 -5.29 -4.87 1.73
CA SER A 55 -4.78 -5.53 2.93
C SER A 55 -3.34 -5.14 3.25
N SER A 56 -2.51 -4.94 2.22
CA SER A 56 -1.12 -4.52 2.39
C SER A 56 -1.04 -3.12 3.00
N ILE A 57 -1.85 -2.19 2.50
CA ILE A 57 -1.95 -0.83 3.05
C ILE A 57 -2.49 -0.85 4.48
N LEU A 58 -3.51 -1.66 4.77
CA LEU A 58 -4.09 -1.76 6.11
C LEU A 58 -3.12 -2.39 7.11
N SER A 59 -2.39 -3.42 6.70
CA SER A 59 -1.35 -4.06 7.51
C SER A 59 -0.20 -3.09 7.79
N PHE A 60 0.21 -2.32 6.79
CA PHE A 60 1.21 -1.27 6.94
C PHE A 60 0.74 -0.17 7.89
N LYS A 61 -0.52 0.26 7.78
CA LYS A 61 -1.13 1.19 8.74
C LYS A 61 -1.06 0.66 10.16
N THR A 62 -1.52 -0.57 10.39
CA THR A 62 -1.48 -1.21 11.72
C THR A 62 -0.06 -1.27 12.27
N PHE A 63 0.93 -1.59 11.41
CA PHE A 63 2.32 -1.57 11.81
C PHE A 63 2.80 -0.18 12.24
N LEU A 64 2.45 0.87 11.50
CA LEU A 64 2.76 2.25 11.87
C LEU A 64 2.10 2.67 13.19
N ASP A 65 0.84 2.27 13.40
CA ASP A 65 0.10 2.55 14.64
C ASP A 65 0.80 1.91 15.85
N ILE A 66 1.25 0.66 15.72
CA ILE A 66 2.03 -0.04 16.77
C ILE A 66 3.36 0.69 17.05
N LEU A 67 4.08 1.12 16.00
CA LEU A 67 5.33 1.87 16.18
C LEU A 67 5.09 3.22 16.85
N TYR A 68 4.02 3.91 16.47
CA TYR A 68 3.61 5.17 17.06
C TYR A 68 3.31 5.00 18.56
N GLU A 69 2.50 4.00 18.94
CA GLU A 69 2.20 3.70 20.34
C GLU A 69 3.45 3.37 21.15
N LYS A 70 4.38 2.59 20.58
CA LYS A 70 5.64 2.25 21.24
C LYS A 70 6.49 3.50 21.48
N ALA A 71 6.60 4.38 20.49
CA ALA A 71 7.34 5.63 20.64
C ALA A 71 6.73 6.54 21.71
N GLN A 72 5.40 6.63 21.77
CA GLN A 72 4.68 7.37 22.82
C GLN A 72 4.99 6.82 24.22
N LYS A 73 4.94 5.49 24.40
CA LYS A 73 5.28 4.84 25.68
C LYS A 73 6.72 5.10 26.12
N GLU A 74 7.64 5.20 25.17
CA GLU A 74 9.05 5.50 25.42
C GLU A 74 9.37 7.00 25.48
N ASN A 75 8.35 7.87 25.36
CA ASN A 75 8.46 9.33 25.27
C ASN A 75 9.45 9.80 24.19
N LYS A 76 9.44 9.11 23.03
CA LYS A 76 10.28 9.41 21.88
C LYS A 76 9.48 10.10 20.79
N LEU A 77 10.13 11.06 20.11
CA LEU A 77 9.57 11.66 18.92
C LEU A 77 9.51 10.62 17.78
N PHE A 78 8.34 10.47 17.17
CA PHE A 78 8.15 9.59 16.01
C PHE A 78 7.42 10.34 14.91
N PHE A 79 8.13 10.59 13.81
CA PHE A 79 7.62 11.27 12.63
C PHE A 79 8.03 10.48 11.38
N PRO A 80 7.19 9.53 10.92
CA PRO A 80 7.56 8.68 9.80
C PRO A 80 7.54 9.46 8.48
N ILE A 81 8.45 9.10 7.58
CA ILE A 81 8.42 9.48 6.16
C ILE A 81 7.98 8.24 5.39
N ILE A 82 6.87 8.36 4.68
CA ILE A 82 6.20 7.28 3.98
C ILE A 82 6.21 7.60 2.50
N ALA A 83 6.73 6.70 1.68
CA ALA A 83 6.67 6.77 0.22
C ALA A 83 5.90 5.56 -0.29
N ILE A 84 4.86 5.79 -1.10
CA ILE A 84 4.01 4.74 -1.65
C ILE A 84 3.90 4.95 -3.15
N GLU A 85 4.26 3.91 -3.90
CA GLU A 85 4.22 3.93 -5.35
C GLU A 85 2.94 3.25 -5.85
N GLU A 86 2.18 3.96 -6.70
CA GLU A 86 0.99 3.47 -7.41
C GLU A 86 0.06 2.58 -6.55
N PRO A 87 -0.44 3.08 -5.40
CA PRO A 87 -1.25 2.26 -4.50
C PRO A 87 -2.58 1.80 -5.13
N GLU A 88 -3.03 2.46 -6.20
CA GLU A 88 -4.28 2.19 -6.93
C GLU A 88 -4.27 0.94 -7.84
N THR A 89 -3.11 0.33 -8.07
CA THR A 89 -2.95 -0.67 -9.12
C THR A 89 -3.94 -1.83 -8.95
N HIS A 90 -4.69 -2.13 -10.02
CA HIS A 90 -5.78 -3.12 -10.07
C HIS A 90 -7.03 -2.83 -9.21
N LEU A 91 -7.23 -1.60 -8.73
CA LEU A 91 -8.46 -1.17 -8.03
C LEU A 91 -9.47 -0.52 -8.98
N HIS A 92 -10.75 -0.79 -8.76
CA HIS A 92 -11.85 -0.06 -9.39
C HIS A 92 -11.88 1.41 -8.90
N PRO A 93 -12.31 2.39 -9.71
CA PRO A 93 -12.36 3.81 -9.34
C PRO A 93 -12.87 4.13 -7.94
N ASN A 94 -14.01 3.56 -7.53
CA ASN A 94 -14.56 3.77 -6.18
C ASN A 94 -13.62 3.29 -5.07
N ALA A 95 -12.91 2.18 -5.28
CA ALA A 95 -11.92 1.68 -4.33
C ALA A 95 -10.66 2.56 -4.30
N GLN A 96 -10.28 3.21 -5.41
CA GLN A 96 -9.19 4.19 -5.43
C GLN A 96 -9.53 5.46 -4.63
N LYS A 97 -10.78 5.93 -4.68
CA LYS A 97 -11.25 7.05 -3.84
C LYS A 97 -11.20 6.68 -2.35
N GLN A 98 -11.65 5.47 -2.00
CA GLN A 98 -11.55 4.96 -0.64
C GLN A 98 -10.09 4.80 -0.20
N LEU A 99 -9.20 4.33 -1.09
CA LEU A 99 -7.77 4.19 -0.86
C LEU A 99 -7.14 5.48 -0.42
N TYR A 100 -7.35 6.53 -1.20
CA TYR A 100 -6.78 7.82 -0.91
C TYR A 100 -7.22 8.33 0.47
N ASN A 101 -8.50 8.14 0.83
CA ASN A 101 -9.01 8.50 2.15
C ASN A 101 -8.28 7.74 3.27
N GLN A 102 -7.99 6.45 3.10
CA GLN A 102 -7.19 5.70 4.07
C GLN A 102 -5.75 6.18 4.15
N LEU A 103 -5.09 6.41 3.01
CA LEU A 103 -3.72 6.92 2.95
C LEU A 103 -3.57 8.27 3.65
N LYS A 104 -4.59 9.13 3.55
CA LYS A 104 -4.63 10.42 4.24
C LYS A 104 -4.57 10.28 5.77
N THR A 105 -5.13 9.19 6.32
CA THR A 105 -5.13 8.91 7.76
C THR A 105 -3.78 8.42 8.29
N LEU A 106 -2.85 8.01 7.42
CA LEU A 106 -1.53 7.57 7.86
C LEU A 106 -0.77 8.70 8.57
N PRO A 107 -0.03 8.42 9.66
CA PRO A 107 0.74 9.43 10.36
C PRO A 107 1.95 9.88 9.54
N GLY A 108 2.51 11.04 9.88
CA GLY A 108 3.77 11.54 9.31
C GLY A 108 3.67 12.16 7.91
N PHE A 109 4.83 12.32 7.26
CA PHE A 109 4.96 12.89 5.92
C PHE A 109 4.79 11.80 4.87
N LYS A 110 3.96 12.07 3.85
CA LYS A 110 3.56 11.09 2.83
C LYS A 110 3.91 11.61 1.45
N ILE A 111 4.58 10.78 0.67
CA ILE A 111 4.82 10.95 -0.77
C ILE A 111 4.08 9.81 -1.45
N ILE A 112 3.13 10.14 -2.31
CA ILE A 112 2.34 9.15 -3.05
C ILE A 112 2.53 9.45 -4.52
N THR A 113 3.01 8.48 -5.30
CA THR A 113 2.99 8.56 -6.75
C THR A 113 1.71 7.90 -7.25
N THR A 114 1.09 8.47 -8.26
CA THR A 114 -0.17 7.99 -8.79
C THR A 114 -0.34 8.40 -10.24
N HIS A 115 -0.88 7.51 -11.04
CA HIS A 115 -1.40 7.81 -12.38
C HIS A 115 -2.93 7.89 -12.39
N SER A 116 -3.58 7.62 -11.26
CA SER A 116 -5.03 7.64 -11.12
C SER A 116 -5.61 9.06 -11.12
N PRO A 117 -6.47 9.41 -12.09
CA PRO A 117 -7.23 10.66 -12.03
C PRO A 117 -8.18 10.69 -10.83
N TYR A 118 -8.61 9.53 -10.33
CA TYR A 118 -9.53 9.43 -9.18
C TYR A 118 -8.84 9.77 -7.85
N ILE A 119 -7.58 9.38 -7.68
CA ILE A 119 -6.77 9.78 -6.52
C ILE A 119 -6.48 11.28 -6.60
N VAL A 120 -6.04 11.77 -7.76
CA VAL A 120 -5.76 13.19 -7.99
C VAL A 120 -6.99 14.05 -7.68
N ALA A 121 -8.17 13.67 -8.19
CA ALA A 121 -9.43 14.37 -7.94
C ALA A 121 -9.90 14.33 -6.47
N SER A 122 -9.45 13.33 -5.69
CA SER A 122 -9.76 13.22 -4.26
C SER A 122 -8.81 14.03 -3.38
N SER A 123 -7.67 14.46 -3.93
CA SER A 123 -6.62 15.20 -3.22
C SER A 123 -6.85 16.71 -3.20
N ASN A 124 -6.24 17.40 -2.25
CA ASN A 124 -6.25 18.86 -2.29
C ASN A 124 -5.31 19.34 -3.40
N LEU A 125 -5.71 20.36 -4.14
CA LEU A 125 -4.86 20.97 -5.19
C LEU A 125 -3.47 21.38 -4.67
N ASN A 126 -3.39 21.79 -3.41
CA ASN A 126 -2.17 22.20 -2.73
C ASN A 126 -1.20 21.03 -2.43
N ASP A 127 -1.67 19.80 -2.51
CA ASP A 127 -0.87 18.61 -2.21
C ASP A 127 -0.35 17.95 -3.51
N ILE A 128 -0.81 18.43 -4.68
CA ILE A 128 -0.46 17.86 -5.98
C ILE A 128 0.83 18.49 -6.52
N VAL A 129 1.79 17.62 -6.79
CA VAL A 129 2.98 17.92 -7.58
C VAL A 129 2.90 17.13 -8.87
N THR A 130 3.07 17.81 -10.00
CA THR A 130 3.09 17.20 -11.34
C THR A 130 4.52 17.05 -11.79
N ILE A 131 4.83 15.92 -12.44
CA ILE A 131 6.14 15.66 -13.04
C ILE A 131 5.89 15.36 -14.51
N TYR A 132 6.54 16.12 -15.40
CA TYR A 132 6.39 15.94 -16.85
C TYR A 132 7.70 16.26 -17.58
N LYS A 133 7.83 15.75 -18.81
CA LYS A 133 8.97 16.07 -19.67
C LYS A 133 8.65 17.28 -20.53
N ASN A 134 9.50 18.30 -20.51
CA ASN A 134 9.44 19.45 -21.40
C ASN A 134 10.79 19.58 -22.13
N SER A 135 10.78 19.50 -23.45
CA SER A 135 11.98 19.68 -24.30
C SER A 135 13.18 18.80 -23.90
N GLY A 136 12.92 17.59 -23.40
CA GLY A 136 13.95 16.64 -22.96
C GLY A 136 14.34 16.73 -21.49
N GLU A 137 13.88 17.77 -20.77
CA GLU A 137 14.14 17.96 -19.34
C GLU A 137 12.93 17.50 -18.51
N VAL A 138 13.19 16.96 -17.31
CA VAL A 138 12.13 16.62 -16.35
C VAL A 138 11.83 17.86 -15.51
N VAL A 139 10.58 18.31 -15.57
CA VAL A 139 10.09 19.49 -14.86
C VAL A 139 9.09 19.06 -13.80
N CYS A 140 9.19 19.67 -12.62
CA CYS A 140 8.23 19.53 -11.54
C CYS A 140 7.38 20.81 -11.46
N GLY A 141 6.06 20.68 -11.60
CA GLY A 141 5.10 21.78 -11.50
C GLY A 141 4.20 21.64 -10.28
N ASN A 142 3.87 22.76 -9.62
CA ASN A 142 2.93 22.79 -8.52
C ASN A 142 1.59 23.43 -8.96
N LEU A 143 0.46 22.78 -8.69
CA LEU A 143 -0.85 23.32 -9.07
C LEU A 143 -1.30 24.52 -8.21
N LYS A 144 -0.58 24.84 -7.12
CA LYS A 144 -0.80 26.06 -6.31
C LYS A 144 -0.67 27.36 -7.12
N GLU A 145 0.20 27.35 -8.11
CA GLU A 145 0.58 28.53 -8.89
C GLU A 145 -0.45 28.86 -9.98
N LEU A 146 -1.46 28.01 -10.17
CA LEU A 146 -2.55 28.24 -11.10
C LEU A 146 -3.47 29.36 -10.60
N SER A 147 -3.98 30.17 -11.53
CA SER A 147 -5.07 31.10 -11.28
C SER A 147 -6.37 30.36 -10.91
N GLU A 148 -7.30 31.04 -10.25
CA GLU A 148 -8.58 30.44 -9.86
C GLU A 148 -9.40 29.92 -11.06
N ASP A 149 -9.30 30.59 -12.22
CA ASP A 149 -9.95 30.13 -13.45
C ASP A 149 -9.30 28.87 -14.02
N GLU A 150 -7.98 28.75 -13.90
CA GLU A 150 -7.25 27.54 -14.31
C GLU A 150 -7.54 26.36 -13.38
N LYS A 151 -7.64 26.59 -12.06
CA LYS A 151 -8.06 25.56 -11.10
C LYS A 151 -9.46 25.02 -11.41
N LYS A 152 -10.42 25.90 -11.74
CA LYS A 152 -11.78 25.49 -12.15
C LYS A 152 -11.75 24.64 -13.43
N ARG A 153 -10.96 25.05 -14.44
CA ARG A 153 -10.81 24.29 -15.70
C ARG A 153 -10.14 22.93 -15.48
N PHE A 154 -9.15 22.86 -14.60
CA PHE A 154 -8.45 21.62 -14.25
C PHE A 154 -9.41 20.61 -13.62
N ASN A 155 -10.21 21.04 -12.63
CA ASN A 155 -11.23 20.18 -12.01
C ASN A 155 -12.22 19.65 -13.06
N ILE A 156 -12.76 20.50 -13.93
CA ILE A 156 -13.70 20.07 -14.99
C ILE A 156 -13.08 19.02 -15.92
N ARG A 157 -11.78 19.12 -16.23
CA ARG A 157 -11.10 18.20 -17.15
C ARG A 157 -10.78 16.84 -16.52
N LEU A 158 -10.56 16.78 -15.20
CA LEU A 158 -10.48 15.52 -14.44
C LEU A 158 -11.82 14.76 -14.45
N PHE A 159 -12.94 15.45 -14.24
CA PHE A 159 -14.26 14.82 -14.24
C PHE A 159 -14.70 14.33 -15.63
N LYS A 160 -14.27 14.97 -16.72
CA LYS A 160 -14.54 14.47 -18.09
C LYS A 160 -13.82 13.17 -18.44
N GLN A 161 -12.79 12.77 -17.68
CA GLN A 161 -12.18 11.45 -17.79
C GLN A 161 -12.95 10.37 -16.99
N GLU A 162 -13.99 10.72 -16.21
CA GLU A 162 -14.88 9.76 -15.53
C GLU A 162 -15.93 9.12 -16.46
N GLU A 163 -16.19 9.69 -17.65
CA GLU A 163 -17.29 9.27 -18.55
C GLU A 163 -16.85 8.40 -19.75
N ASN A 164 -15.57 7.99 -19.82
CA ASN A 164 -15.06 7.10 -20.89
C ASN A 164 -14.48 5.80 -20.33
#